data_AF-A0A414DFQ5-F1
#
_entry.id   AF-A0A414DFQ5-F1
#
_cell.length_a   1.000
_cell.length_b   1.000
_cell.length_c   1.000
_cell.angle_alpha   90.00
_cell.angle_beta   90.00
_cell.angle_gamma   90.00
#
_symmetry.space_group_name_H-M   'P 1'
#
loop_
_entity.id
_entity.type
_entity.pdbx_description
1 polymer ?
#
loop_
_entity_poly.entity_id
_entity_poly.type
_entity_poly.pdbx_seq_one_letter_code
_entity_poly.pdbx_strand_id
1 'polypeptide(L)' 'MEQMNTEELLKQVNTAIRTVLIGGQSYQIGSRKLTRADLSLLRQMQKELQAEVNAQEASGLLDDTYVAFFDGR' A
#
# COMPACT_ATOMS: atom_id res chain seq x y z
N MET A 1 19.19 -10.15 -0.84
CA MET A 1 18.48 -8.87 -0.70
C MET A 1 17.21 -9.19 0.07
N GLU A 2 17.16 -8.84 1.36
CA GLU A 2 15.96 -9.02 2.17
C GLU A 2 14.82 -8.25 1.51
N GLN A 3 13.80 -8.98 1.02
CA GLN A 3 12.54 -8.38 0.62
C GLN A 3 11.94 -7.80 1.90
N MET A 4 12.02 -6.48 2.08
CA MET A 4 11.26 -5.81 3.14
C MET A 4 9.80 -6.21 2.97
N ASN A 5 9.24 -6.88 3.98
CA ASN A 5 7.87 -7.35 3.96
C ASN A 5 6.93 -6.15 3.73
N THR A 6 5.96 -6.30 2.84
CA THR A 6 4.99 -5.25 2.45
C THR A 6 4.29 -4.65 3.68
N GLU A 7 4.04 -5.48 4.70
CA GLU A 7 3.48 -5.06 5.99
C GLU A 7 4.38 -4.11 6.79
N GLU A 8 5.70 -4.32 6.72
CA GLU A 8 6.68 -3.52 7.43
C GLU A 8 6.83 -2.13 6.79
N LEU A 9 6.80 -2.09 5.46
CA LEU A 9 6.71 -0.84 4.69
C LEU A 9 5.42 -0.06 5.02
N LEU A 10 4.29 -0.76 5.14
CA LEU A 10 3.01 -0.15 5.50
C LEU A 10 3.04 0.46 6.91
N LYS A 11 3.69 -0.20 7.88
CA LYS A 11 3.92 0.36 9.23
C LYS A 11 4.78 1.62 9.20
N GLN A 12 5.83 1.65 8.38
CA GLN A 12 6.69 2.83 8.23
C GLN A 12 5.92 4.01 7.60
N VAL A 13 5.10 3.77 6.58
CA VAL A 13 4.25 4.79 5.95
C VAL A 13 3.23 5.35 6.95
N ASN A 14 2.56 4.50 7.73
CA ASN A 14 1.61 4.95 8.76
C ASN A 14 2.29 5.79 9.85
N THR A 15 3.51 5.43 10.22
CA THR A 15 4.31 6.19 11.20
C THR A 15 4.66 7.56 10.64
N ALA A 16 5.11 7.63 9.39
CA ALA A 16 5.40 8.88 8.70
C ALA A 16 4.17 9.80 8.62
N ILE A 17 3.00 9.27 8.28
CA ILE A 17 1.73 10.03 8.26
C ILE A 17 1.44 10.62 9.65
N ARG A 18 1.58 9.82 10.71
CA ARG A 18 1.34 10.30 12.09
C ARG A 18 2.32 11.40 12.48
N THR A 19 3.62 11.25 12.21
CA THR A 19 4.64 12.24 12.54
C THR A 19 4.41 13.56 11.80
N VAL A 20 4.04 13.50 10.52
CA VAL A 20 3.72 14.68 9.72
C VAL A 20 2.46 15.38 10.26
N LEU A 21 1.44 14.63 10.66
CA LEU A 21 0.20 15.18 11.25
C LEU A 21 0.40 15.81 12.63
N ILE A 22 1.26 15.24 13.48
CA ILE A 22 1.44 15.67 14.87
C ILE A 22 2.39 16.87 14.97
N GLY A 23 3.43 16.94 14.15
CA GLY A 23 4.52 17.91 14.34
C GLY A 23 4.89 18.73 13.11
N GLY A 24 4.33 18.46 11.93
CA GLY A 24 4.64 19.18 10.69
C GLY A 24 6.08 19.00 10.19
N GLN A 25 6.82 18.04 10.73
CA GLN A 25 8.24 17.84 10.43
C GLN A 25 8.46 16.81 9.33
N SER A 26 9.54 17.01 8.57
CA SER A 26 10.05 16.06 7.58
C SER A 26 10.45 14.73 8.23
N TYR A 27 10.09 13.61 7.59
CA TYR A 27 10.37 12.24 8.06
C TYR A 27 11.18 11.46 7.02
N GLN A 28 12.09 10.59 7.43
CA GLN A 28 12.93 9.80 6.52
C GLN A 28 12.53 8.32 6.56
N ILE A 29 12.11 7.79 5.42
CA ILE A 29 11.85 6.35 5.21
C ILE A 29 12.97 5.80 4.33
N GLY A 30 13.85 5.00 4.91
CA GLY A 30 15.03 4.47 4.20
C GLY A 30 15.92 5.60 3.66
N SER A 31 16.11 5.64 2.33
CA SER A 31 16.86 6.69 1.63
C SER A 31 16.02 7.90 1.21
N ARG A 32 14.70 7.86 1.37
CA ARG A 32 13.77 8.92 0.93
C ARG A 32 13.41 9.84 2.09
N LYS A 33 13.61 11.14 1.89
CA LYS A 33 13.12 12.19 2.79
C LYS A 33 11.74 12.65 2.32
N LEU A 34 10.77 12.61 3.22
CA LEU A 34 9.39 13.04 3.00
C LEU A 34 9.12 14.33 3.77
N THR A 35 8.42 15.27 3.14
CA THR A 35 8.07 16.56 3.73
C THR A 35 6.56 16.69 3.91
N ARG A 36 6.11 17.66 4.71
CA ARG A 36 4.69 17.88 5.01
C ARG A 36 3.81 18.07 3.77
N ALA A 37 4.37 18.61 2.69
CA ALA A 37 3.65 18.87 1.43
C ALA A 37 3.20 17.57 0.73
N ASP A 38 3.78 16.42 1.08
CA ASP A 38 3.58 15.14 0.38
C ASP A 38 2.60 14.19 1.10
N LEU A 39 1.68 14.72 1.92
CA LEU A 39 0.66 13.91 2.60
C LEU A 39 -0.22 13.13 1.62
N SER A 40 -0.50 13.70 0.45
CA SER A 40 -1.22 13.02 -0.64
C SER A 40 -0.46 11.81 -1.16
N LEU A 41 0.86 11.96 -1.36
CA LEU A 41 1.75 10.87 -1.80
C LEU A 41 1.82 9.75 -0.76
N LEU A 42 1.92 10.09 0.53
CA LEU A 42 1.90 9.09 1.62
C LEU A 42 0.59 8.30 1.67
N ARG A 43 -0.55 8.97 1.46
CA ARG A 43 -1.87 8.32 1.39
C ARG A 43 -1.99 7.41 0.17
N GLN A 44 -1.42 7.81 -0.96
CA GLN A 44 -1.40 6.98 -2.16
C GLN A 44 -0.56 5.71 -1.94
N MET A 45 0.66 5.85 -1.40
CA MET A 45 1.51 4.70 -1.07
C MET A 45 0.85 3.76 -0.06
N GLN A 46 0.16 4.30 0.95
CA GLN A 46 -0.60 3.50 1.91
C GLN A 46 -1.66 2.64 1.20
N LYS A 47 -2.39 3.24 0.26
CA LYS A 47 -3.46 2.56 -0.49
C LYS A 47 -2.92 1.47 -1.41
N GLU A 48 -1.80 1.73 -2.08
CA GLU A 48 -1.12 0.76 -2.95
C GLU A 48 -0.60 -0.43 -2.14
N LEU A 49 0.12 -0.20 -1.04
CA LEU A 49 0.64 -1.27 -0.18
C LEU A 49 -0.49 -2.08 0.47
N GLN A 50 -1.58 -1.43 0.89
CA GLN A 50 -2.75 -2.14 1.43
C GLN A 50 -3.42 -2.99 0.36
N ALA A 51 -3.50 -2.51 -0.88
CA ALA A 51 -4.05 -3.27 -1.99
C ALA A 51 -3.18 -4.48 -2.32
N GLU A 52 -1.85 -4.34 -2.28
CA GLU A 52 -0.92 -5.45 -2.47
C GLU A 52 -1.06 -6.52 -1.37
N VAL A 53 -1.09 -6.13 -0.10
CA VAL A 53 -1.32 -7.07 1.02
C VAL A 53 -2.65 -7.80 0.87
N ASN A 54 -3.72 -7.05 0.57
CA ASN A 54 -5.04 -7.63 0.37
C ASN A 54 -5.08 -8.55 -0.87
N ALA A 55 -4.38 -8.22 -1.95
CA ALA A 55 -4.31 -9.05 -3.15
C ALA A 55 -3.45 -10.32 -2.93
N GLN A 56 -2.42 -10.23 -2.09
CA GLN A 56 -1.60 -11.38 -1.67
C GLN A 56 -2.40 -12.35 -0.79
N GLU A 57 -3.22 -11.84 0.13
CA GLU A 57 -4.19 -12.65 0.88
C GLU A 57 -5.30 -13.19 -0.03
N ALA A 58 -5.76 -12.39 -0.98
CA ALA A 58 -6.85 -12.72 -1.87
C ALA A 58 -6.44 -13.50 -3.13
N SER A 59 -5.38 -14.31 -3.04
CA SER A 59 -5.13 -15.37 -4.04
C SER A 59 -6.31 -16.36 -4.18
N GLY A 60 -7.35 -16.26 -3.33
CA GLY A 60 -8.65 -16.92 -3.47
C GLY A 60 -9.84 -16.03 -3.89
N LEU A 61 -9.65 -14.76 -4.31
CA LEU A 61 -10.77 -13.83 -4.66
C LEU A 61 -11.55 -14.27 -5.91
N LEU A 62 -11.03 -15.21 -6.71
CA LEU A 62 -11.69 -15.76 -7.89
C LEU A 62 -12.02 -17.25 -7.75
N ASP A 63 -11.94 -17.84 -6.54
CA ASP A 63 -12.21 -19.27 -6.36
C ASP A 63 -13.65 -19.65 -6.77
N ASP A 64 -14.60 -18.71 -6.71
CA ASP A 64 -16.01 -18.91 -7.08
C ASP A 64 -16.45 -18.19 -8.36
N THR A 65 -15.54 -17.61 -9.15
CA THR A 65 -15.91 -16.88 -10.38
C THR A 65 -15.94 -17.81 -11.59
N TYR A 66 -17.14 -18.23 -12.01
CA TYR A 66 -17.34 -19.02 -13.22
C TYR A 66 -17.51 -18.13 -14.46
N VAL A 67 -16.67 -18.34 -15.49
CA VAL A 67 -16.83 -17.70 -16.81
C VAL A 67 -17.68 -18.60 -17.69
N ALA A 68 -18.90 -18.16 -18.03
CA ALA A 68 -19.74 -18.84 -19.02
C ALA A 68 -19.45 -18.30 -20.42
N PHE A 69 -19.05 -19.18 -21.35
CA PHE A 69 -18.96 -18.89 -22.77
C PHE A 69 -20.31 -19.16 -23.43
N PHE A 70 -20.87 -18.15 -24.10
CA PHE A 70 -22.03 -18.31 -24.98
C PHE A 70 -21.56 -18.16 -26.42
N ASP A 71 -21.43 -19.29 -27.13
CA ASP A 71 -21.23 -19.30 -28.57
C ASP A 71 -22.60 -19.14 -29.24
N GLY A 72 -22.80 -17.98 -29.87
CA GLY A 72 -24.07 -17.60 -30.47
C GLY A 72 -24.36 -18.42 -31.73
N ARG A 73 -25.57 -18.97 -31.83
CA ARG A 73 -26.15 -19.48 -33.08
C ARG A 73 -27.41 -18.71 -33.42
#